data_AF-A0A3D2SK18-F1
#
_entry.id   AF-A0A3D2SK18-F1
#
_cell.length_a   1.000
_cell.length_b   1.000
_cell.length_c   1.000
_cell.angle_alpha   90.00
_cell.angle_beta   90.00
_cell.angle_gamma   90.00
#
_symmetry.space_group_name_H-M   'P 1'
#
loop_
_entity.id
_entity.type
_entity.pdbx_description
1 polymer ?
#
loop_
_entity_poly.entity_id
_entity_poly.type
_entity_poly.pdbx_seq_one_letter_code
_entity_poly.pdbx_strand_id
1 'polypeptide(L)'
;MAELNVITSMLDDLSSEQPIHTALCIGQNIDQNSAIQWHYFNVNEFLNLPFSQRYDLGFVVFDTALMRDISEIQKSQMLVKLRDLMAKRIVVVSQRQDEKLLRA
;
A
#
# COMPACT_ATOMS: atom_id res chain seq x y z
N MET A 1 4.79 2.26 20.42
CA MET A 1 6.23 2.45 20.11
C MET A 1 6.84 1.29 19.32
N ALA A 2 6.38 0.04 19.48
CA ALA A 2 6.94 -1.09 18.74
C ALA A 2 6.56 -1.14 17.25
N GLU A 3 5.31 -0.82 16.90
CA GLU A 3 4.80 -0.96 15.50
C GLU A 3 5.50 -0.03 14.51
N LEU A 4 5.85 1.19 14.94
CA LEU A 4 6.56 2.17 14.10
C LEU A 4 7.95 1.67 13.68
N ASN A 5 8.70 1.06 14.60
CA ASN A 5 10.03 0.53 14.30
C ASN A 5 9.98 -0.68 13.37
N VAL A 6 8.91 -1.48 13.43
CA VAL A 6 8.74 -2.66 12.57
C VAL A 6 8.53 -2.24 11.11
N ILE A 7 7.71 -1.22 10.87
CA ILE A 7 7.46 -0.71 9.51
C ILE A 7 8.73 -0.12 8.92
N THR A 8 9.45 0.71 9.69
CA THR A 8 10.71 1.32 9.22
C THR A 8 11.78 0.27 8.94
N SER A 9 11.98 -0.71 9.84
CA SER A 9 12.94 -1.79 9.62
C SER A 9 12.60 -2.63 8.39
N MET A 10 11.32 -2.93 8.17
CA MET A 10 10.89 -3.66 6.97
C MET A 10 11.13 -2.86 5.70
N LEU A 11 10.92 -1.54 5.72
CA LEU A 11 11.22 -0.67 4.58
C LEU A 11 12.72 -0.61 4.28
N ASP A 12 13.57 -0.56 5.31
CA ASP A 12 15.02 -0.59 5.16
C ASP A 12 15.51 -1.93 4.57
N ASP A 13 14.95 -3.06 5.03
CA ASP A 13 15.23 -4.38 4.47
C ASP A 13 14.82 -4.45 2.98
N LEU A 14 13.61 -4.00 2.66
CA LEU A 14 13.11 -3.97 1.28
C LEU A 14 13.94 -3.04 0.37
N SER A 15 14.39 -1.90 0.91
CA SER A 15 15.24 -0.94 0.21
C SER A 15 16.67 -1.47 0.00
N SER A 16 17.14 -2.34 0.90
CA SER A 16 18.45 -3.01 0.77
C SER A 16 18.44 -4.05 -0.34
N GLU A 17 17.30 -4.71 -0.59
CA GLU A 17 17.15 -5.64 -1.72
C GLU A 17 17.00 -4.91 -3.07
N GLN A 18 16.18 -3.85 -3.14
CA GLN A 18 16.09 -2.96 -4.30
C GLN A 18 15.79 -1.54 -3.82
N PRO A 19 16.46 -0.52 -4.39
CA PRO A 19 16.24 0.86 -3.97
C PRO A 19 14.79 1.29 -4.22
N ILE A 20 14.12 1.74 -3.16
CA ILE A 20 12.76 2.28 -3.19
C ILE A 20 12.87 3.79 -3.15
N HIS A 21 12.50 4.46 -4.24
CA HIS A 21 12.51 5.93 -4.29
C HIS A 21 11.10 6.51 -4.18
N THR A 22 10.12 5.79 -4.71
CA THR A 22 8.73 6.23 -4.75
C THR A 22 7.82 5.21 -4.10
N ALA A 23 6.97 5.67 -3.19
CA ALA A 23 5.97 4.81 -2.55
C ALA A 23 4.60 5.48 -2.59
N LEU A 24 3.56 4.68 -2.80
CA LEU A 24 2.19 5.10 -2.62
C LEU A 24 1.62 4.45 -1.35
N CYS A 25 0.83 5.18 -0.59
CA CYS A 25 0.18 4.69 0.61
C CYS A 25 -1.34 4.90 0.55
N ILE A 26 -2.11 3.87 0.89
CA ILE A 26 -3.58 3.89 0.86
C ILE A 26 -4.14 3.43 2.20
N GLY A 27 -5.14 4.14 2.70
CA GLY A 27 -5.82 3.85 3.97
C GLY A 27 -5.16 4.54 5.17
N GLN A 28 -3.82 4.58 5.21
CA GLN A 28 -3.05 5.31 6.20
C GLN A 28 -1.95 6.12 5.55
N ASN A 29 -1.77 7.37 6.00
CA ASN A 29 -0.62 8.16 5.59
C ASN A 29 0.62 7.67 6.35
N ILE A 30 1.60 7.19 5.59
CA ILE A 30 2.89 6.74 6.10
C ILE A 30 3.91 7.74 5.59
N ASP A 31 4.40 8.59 6.48
CA ASP A 31 5.48 9.54 6.22
C ASP A 31 6.60 9.29 7.23
N GLN A 32 7.15 8.08 7.18
CA GLN A 32 8.10 7.57 8.18
C GLN A 32 9.53 7.45 7.64
N ASN A 33 9.74 7.72 6.34
CA ASN A 33 11.06 7.64 5.71
C ASN A 33 11.27 8.80 4.73
N SER A 34 12.10 9.76 5.11
CA SER A 34 12.39 10.98 4.33
C SER A 34 13.14 10.70 3.01
N ALA A 35 13.73 9.51 2.85
CA ALA A 35 14.38 9.11 1.61
C ALA A 35 13.39 8.63 0.53
N ILE A 36 12.15 8.29 0.92
CA ILE A 36 11.12 7.78 0.03
C ILE A 36 10.08 8.88 -0.20
N GLN A 37 9.74 9.11 -1.47
CA GLN A 37 8.65 10.02 -1.82
C GLN A 37 7.30 9.32 -1.66
N TRP A 38 6.68 9.52 -0.49
CA TRP A 38 5.36 8.97 -0.16
C TRP A 38 4.23 9.78 -0.79
N HIS A 39 3.32 9.08 -1.46
CA HIS A 39 2.12 9.65 -2.05
C HIS A 39 0.89 8.97 -1.44
N TYR A 40 0.18 9.71 -0.59
CA TYR A 40 -1.07 9.22 -0.02
C TYR A 40 -2.21 9.35 -1.03
N PHE A 41 -2.99 8.29 -1.17
CA PHE A 41 -4.24 8.29 -1.93
C PHE A 41 -5.38 7.74 -1.10
N ASN A 42 -6.56 8.34 -1.22
CA ASN A 42 -7.77 7.71 -0.75
C ASN A 42 -8.23 6.62 -1.76
N VAL A 43 -9.07 5.68 -1.33
CA VAL A 43 -9.46 4.54 -2.19
C VAL A 43 -10.25 4.97 -3.42
N ASN A 44 -11.17 5.92 -3.27
CA ASN A 44 -11.97 6.42 -4.38
C ASN A 44 -11.12 7.18 -5.41
N GLU A 45 -10.17 7.99 -4.95
CA GLU A 45 -9.19 8.68 -5.79
C GLU A 45 -8.31 7.66 -6.51
N PHE A 46 -7.80 6.66 -5.80
CA PHE A 46 -6.93 5.64 -6.38
C PHE A 46 -7.64 4.83 -7.46
N LEU A 47 -8.87 4.39 -7.24
CA LEU A 47 -9.64 3.61 -8.22
C LEU A 47 -9.91 4.41 -9.49
N ASN A 48 -10.09 5.73 -9.37
CA ASN A 48 -10.31 6.63 -10.51
C ASN A 48 -9.01 7.24 -11.09
N LEU A 49 -7.87 7.04 -10.44
CA LEU A 49 -6.61 7.65 -10.86
C LEU A 49 -6.20 7.13 -12.25
N PRO A 50 -5.92 8.00 -13.24
CA PRO A 50 -5.32 7.56 -14.48
C PRO A 50 -3.93 6.98 -14.21
N PHE A 51 -3.55 5.95 -14.96
CA PHE A 51 -2.19 5.43 -14.88
C PHE A 51 -1.21 6.50 -15.39
N SER A 52 -0.45 7.08 -14.47
CA SER A 52 0.52 8.14 -14.75
C SER A 52 1.95 7.66 -14.54
N GLN A 53 2.21 6.97 -13.42
CA GLN A 53 3.52 6.43 -13.07
C GLN A 53 3.41 5.12 -12.29
N ARG A 54 4.47 4.32 -12.37
CA ARG A 54 4.60 3.09 -11.59
C ARG A 54 5.56 3.33 -10.42
N TYR A 55 5.03 3.30 -9.22
CA TYR A 55 5.75 3.44 -7.96
C TYR A 55 6.58 2.17 -7.67
N ASP A 56 7.64 2.31 -6.90
CA ASP A 56 8.46 1.17 -6.49
C ASP A 56 7.73 0.31 -5.44
N LEU A 57 7.05 0.98 -4.51
CA LEU A 57 6.32 0.34 -3.42
C LEU A 57 4.86 0.82 -3.33
N GLY A 58 3.96 -0.14 -3.15
CA GLY A 58 2.57 0.07 -2.79
C GLY A 58 2.27 -0.39 -1.38
N PHE A 59 1.91 0.53 -0.50
CA PHE A 59 1.55 0.19 0.88
C PHE A 59 0.05 0.39 1.11
N VAL A 60 -0.65 -0.66 1.50
CA VAL A 60 -2.10 -0.63 1.69
C VAL A 60 -2.43 -1.09 3.10
N VAL A 61 -3.21 -0.31 3.84
CA VAL A 61 -3.68 -0.67 5.18
C VAL A 61 -5.20 -0.83 5.18
N PHE A 62 -5.66 -2.09 5.21
CA PHE A 62 -7.08 -2.44 5.31
C PHE A 62 -7.64 -2.36 6.73
N ASP A 63 -6.79 -2.35 7.77
CA ASP A 63 -7.23 -2.19 9.15
C ASP A 63 -7.46 -0.73 9.55
N THR A 64 -8.11 0.04 8.68
CA THR A 64 -8.53 1.42 8.97
C THR A 64 -10.05 1.51 8.92
N ALA A 65 -10.64 2.40 9.71
CA ALA A 65 -12.10 2.59 9.73
C ALA A 65 -12.66 2.87 8.33
N LEU A 66 -11.94 3.64 7.52
CA LEU A 66 -12.27 3.97 6.13
C LEU A 66 -12.31 2.73 5.22
N MET A 67 -11.48 1.72 5.48
CA MET A 67 -11.38 0.50 4.68
C MET A 67 -12.35 -0.60 5.11
N ARG A 68 -12.97 -0.48 6.29
CA ARG A 68 -13.98 -1.44 6.77
C ARG A 68 -15.32 -1.28 6.04
N ASP A 69 -15.66 -0.07 5.61
CA ASP A 69 -16.88 0.21 4.83
C ASP A 69 -16.74 -0.13 3.33
N ILE A 70 -15.55 -0.51 2.89
CA ILE A 70 -15.28 -0.80 1.48
C ILE A 70 -15.56 -2.28 1.20
N SER A 71 -16.36 -2.55 0.17
CA SER A 71 -16.69 -3.92 -0.23
C SER A 71 -15.45 -4.74 -0.61
N GLU A 72 -15.52 -6.04 -0.39
CA GLU A 72 -14.45 -6.97 -0.79
C GLU A 72 -14.09 -6.85 -2.27
N ILE A 73 -15.09 -6.64 -3.14
CA ILE A 73 -14.89 -6.45 -4.58
C ILE A 73 -14.03 -5.22 -4.86
N GLN A 74 -14.32 -4.09 -4.20
CA GLN A 74 -13.52 -2.87 -4.37
C GLN A 74 -12.10 -3.02 -3.82
N LYS A 75 -11.92 -3.73 -2.70
CA LYS A 75 -10.59 -4.07 -2.18
C LYS A 75 -9.81 -4.91 -3.20
N SER A 76 -10.42 -5.94 -3.78
CA SER A 76 -9.78 -6.75 -4.82
C SER A 76 -9.44 -5.95 -6.07
N GLN A 77 -10.35 -5.13 -6.58
CA GLN A 77 -10.09 -4.26 -7.73
C GLN A 77 -8.93 -3.30 -7.47
N MET A 78 -8.87 -2.74 -6.26
CA MET A 78 -7.77 -1.89 -5.85
C MET A 78 -6.45 -2.65 -5.87
N LEU A 79 -6.38 -3.84 -5.24
CA LEU A 79 -5.16 -4.66 -5.21
C LEU A 79 -4.70 -5.05 -6.62
N VAL A 80 -5.62 -5.45 -7.49
CA VAL A 80 -5.32 -5.80 -8.90
C VAL A 80 -4.76 -4.59 -9.64
N LYS A 81 -5.42 -3.43 -9.55
CA LYS A 81 -4.94 -2.18 -10.16
C LYS A 81 -3.55 -1.79 -9.64
N LEU A 82 -3.32 -2.00 -8.36
CA LEU A 82 -2.06 -1.67 -7.71
C LEU A 82 -0.93 -2.58 -8.19
N ARG A 83 -1.20 -3.88 -8.33
CA ARG A 83 -0.24 -4.90 -8.76
C ARG A 83 0.13 -4.73 -10.23
N ASP A 84 -0.89 -4.54 -11.05
CA ASP A 84 -0.73 -4.62 -12.49
C ASP A 84 -0.21 -3.30 -13.06
N LEU A 85 -0.64 -2.17 -12.48
CA LEU A 85 -0.35 -0.84 -13.02
C LEU A 85 0.54 -0.01 -12.08
N MET A 86 0.14 0.16 -10.82
CA MET A 86 0.66 1.28 -10.02
C MET A 86 1.94 0.98 -9.24
N ALA A 87 2.25 -0.26 -8.88
CA ALA A 87 3.42 -0.58 -8.07
C ALA A 87 4.24 -1.74 -8.63
N LYS A 88 5.54 -1.76 -8.33
CA LYS A 88 6.42 -2.92 -8.58
C LYS A 88 6.30 -3.95 -7.47
N ARG A 89 6.19 -3.49 -6.22
CA ARG A 89 6.02 -4.32 -5.02
C ARG A 89 4.84 -3.84 -4.21
N ILE A 90 4.14 -4.76 -3.54
CA ILE A 90 2.97 -4.41 -2.72
C ILE A 90 3.12 -5.03 -1.35
N VAL A 91 2.90 -4.20 -0.34
CA VAL A 91 2.73 -4.60 1.05
C VAL A 91 1.30 -4.26 1.45
N VAL A 92 0.57 -5.28 1.91
CA VAL A 92 -0.79 -5.12 2.40
C VAL A 92 -0.85 -5.52 3.85
N VAL A 93 -1.30 -4.60 4.70
CA VAL A 93 -1.61 -4.83 6.10
C VAL A 93 -3.11 -5.04 6.20
N SER A 94 -3.54 -6.27 6.49
CA SER A 94 -4.94 -6.64 6.60
C SER A 94 -5.21 -7.45 7.85
N GLN A 95 -6.47 -7.51 8.26
CA GLN A 95 -6.89 -8.49 9.26
C GLN A 95 -6.87 -9.89 8.64
N ARG A 96 -6.75 -10.91 9.48
CA ARG A 96 -6.65 -12.32 9.05
C ARG A 96 -7.86 -12.78 8.22
N GLN A 97 -9.02 -12.18 8.43
CA GLN A 97 -10.24 -12.46 7.67
C GLN A 97 -10.13 -12.06 6.18
N ASP A 98 -9.34 -11.02 5.87
CA ASP A 98 -9.13 -10.51 4.51
C ASP A 98 -8.03 -11.29 3.77
N GLU A 99 -7.43 -12.33 4.36
CA GLU A 99 -6.35 -13.12 3.77
C GLU A 99 -6.74 -13.72 2.40
N LYS A 100 -8.03 -14.06 2.21
CA LYS A 100 -8.54 -14.55 0.92
C LYS A 100 -8.35 -13.56 -0.22
N LEU A 101 -8.35 -12.25 0.07
CA LEU A 101 -8.13 -11.19 -0.91
C LEU A 101 -6.67 -11.09 -1.35
N LEU A 102 -5.73 -11.59 -0.52
CA LEU A 102 -4.28 -11.52 -0.76
C LEU A 102 -3.73 -12.72 -1.53
N ARG A 103 -4.50 -13.81 -1.62
CA ARG A 103 -4.11 -15.06 -2.29
C ARG A 103 -4.55 -15.14 -3.76
N ALA A 104 -5.26 -14.13 -4.27
CA ALA A 104 -5.90 -14.13 -5.58
C ALA A 104 -5.08 -13.44 -6.69
#